data_AF-A0A223P9E3-F1
#
_entry.id   AF-A0A223P9E3-F1
#
_cell.length_a   1.000
_cell.length_b   1.000
_cell.length_c   1.000
_cell.angle_alpha   90.00
_cell.angle_beta   90.00
_cell.angle_gamma   90.00
#
_symmetry.space_group_name_H-M   'P 1'
#
loop_
_entity.id
_entity.type
_entity.pdbx_description
1 polymer ?
#
loop_
_entity_poly.entity_id
_entity_poly.type
_entity_poly.pdbx_seq_one_letter_code
_entity_poly.pdbx_strand_id
1 'polypeptide(L)'
;MKPPVPASKTAPKAGFKLTGGISRRHMLIGLAALVAEAGFWSNPLFSNAQTAPAPIAPPPPSPEAVAFLTFSKRITGHTDLKLDTASRMEAAMRKTYPDFAAQSPKLAALLQNEQDPKALLAAATDAGLRDLTLAIVAAWYTGTIGKGQQAVVVSYAEALMYQPVADGQTVPTYCNYGPLWWTKAPPEIRVSAPVEAAPVPAPATTGTPEPKAKTL
;
A
#
# COMPACT_ATOMS: atom_id res chain seq x y z
N MET A 1 -24.22 30.78 -43.35
CA MET A 1 -24.07 31.88 -42.38
C MET A 1 -22.79 31.62 -41.59
N LYS A 2 -21.74 32.40 -41.83
CA LYS A 2 -20.37 32.19 -41.33
C LYS A 2 -20.09 33.25 -40.26
N PRO A 3 -19.55 32.91 -39.08
CA PRO A 3 -19.25 33.92 -38.05
C PRO A 3 -18.03 34.77 -38.45
N PRO A 4 -17.98 36.05 -38.06
CA PRO A 4 -16.89 36.96 -38.42
C PRO A 4 -15.64 36.73 -37.56
N VAL A 5 -14.48 36.95 -38.19
CA VAL A 5 -13.14 36.91 -37.60
C VAL A 5 -12.92 38.15 -36.71
N PRO A 6 -12.37 38.05 -35.49
CA PRO A 6 -12.01 39.22 -34.71
C PRO A 6 -10.67 39.82 -35.17
N ALA A 7 -10.66 41.14 -35.31
CA ALA A 7 -9.52 41.96 -35.69
C ALA A 7 -8.39 41.95 -34.65
N SER A 8 -7.16 41.78 -35.14
CA SER A 8 -5.91 41.88 -34.38
C SER A 8 -5.63 43.32 -33.93
N LYS A 9 -5.61 43.55 -32.61
CA LYS A 9 -5.17 44.82 -32.00
C LYS A 9 -3.64 44.90 -32.00
N THR A 10 -3.11 45.95 -32.60
CA THR A 10 -1.70 46.33 -32.62
C THR A 10 -1.24 46.79 -31.23
N ALA A 11 -0.15 46.21 -30.72
CA ALA A 11 0.50 46.65 -29.47
C ALA A 11 1.35 47.92 -29.69
N PRO A 12 1.43 48.85 -28.73
CA PRO A 12 2.24 50.07 -28.88
C PRO A 12 3.73 49.75 -28.74
N LYS A 13 4.53 50.25 -29.69
CA LYS A 13 5.99 50.23 -29.62
C LYS A 13 6.45 51.22 -28.55
N ALA A 14 6.94 50.72 -27.42
CA ALA A 14 7.64 51.54 -26.44
C ALA A 14 9.02 51.93 -27.00
N GLY A 15 9.17 53.20 -27.37
CA GLY A 15 10.46 53.78 -27.73
C GLY A 15 11.27 54.11 -26.47
N PHE A 16 12.40 53.44 -26.28
CA PHE A 16 13.35 53.78 -25.22
C PHE A 16 14.31 54.85 -25.72
N LYS A 17 14.26 56.07 -25.16
CA LYS A 17 15.27 57.11 -25.40
C LYS A 17 16.40 56.93 -24.38
N LEU A 18 17.62 56.66 -24.86
CA LEU A 18 18.84 56.66 -24.06
C LEU A 18 19.47 58.06 -24.07
N THR A 19 19.39 58.75 -22.94
CA THR A 19 20.19 59.95 -22.68
C THR A 19 21.04 59.73 -21.43
N GLY A 20 22.36 59.85 -21.57
CA GLY A 20 23.26 60.21 -20.46
C GLY A 20 24.01 59.07 -19.75
N GLY A 21 25.32 59.00 -20.00
CA GLY A 21 26.37 58.56 -19.07
C GLY A 21 26.32 57.13 -18.53
N ILE A 22 27.14 56.24 -19.10
CA ILE A 22 27.35 54.88 -18.55
C ILE A 22 28.04 55.00 -17.19
N SER A 23 27.26 54.91 -16.11
CA SER A 23 27.80 54.86 -14.75
C SER A 23 28.45 53.51 -14.49
N ARG A 24 29.63 53.49 -13.85
CA ARG A 24 30.40 52.29 -13.45
C ARG A 24 29.55 51.24 -12.75
N ARG A 25 28.49 51.66 -12.05
CA ARG A 25 27.50 50.80 -11.38
C ARG A 25 26.68 49.97 -12.36
N HIS A 26 26.29 50.52 -13.50
CA HIS A 26 25.56 49.79 -14.54
C HIS A 26 26.47 48.80 -15.28
N MET A 27 27.76 49.11 -15.42
CA MET A 27 28.74 48.19 -16.00
C MET A 27 29.03 46.99 -15.08
N LEU A 28 29.10 47.20 -13.76
CA LEU A 28 29.26 46.11 -12.78
C LEU A 28 27.99 45.25 -12.65
N ILE A 29 26.80 45.84 -12.73
CA ILE A 29 25.54 45.08 -12.74
C ILE A 29 25.41 44.26 -14.03
N GLY A 30 25.83 44.80 -15.18
CA GLY A 30 25.87 44.06 -16.44
C GLY A 30 26.87 42.90 -16.43
N LEU A 31 28.04 43.07 -15.79
CA LEU A 31 29.05 42.00 -15.67
C LEU A 31 28.61 40.88 -14.72
N ALA A 32 27.86 41.21 -13.65
CA ALA A 32 27.32 40.21 -12.72
C ALA A 32 26.21 39.35 -13.35
N ALA A 33 25.42 39.91 -14.29
CA ALA A 33 24.35 39.17 -14.96
C ALA A 33 24.89 38.05 -15.88
N LEU A 34 26.02 38.26 -16.57
CA LEU A 34 26.59 37.25 -17.49
C LEU A 34 27.30 36.08 -16.77
N VAL A 35 27.80 36.28 -15.55
CA VAL A 35 28.43 35.21 -14.75
C VAL A 35 27.38 34.29 -14.11
N ALA A 36 26.19 34.81 -13.81
CA ALA A 36 25.10 34.04 -13.21
C ALA A 36 24.46 33.05 -14.20
N GLU A 37 24.36 33.39 -15.49
CA GLU A 37 23.74 32.52 -16.49
C GLU A 37 24.64 31.36 -16.93
N ALA A 38 25.97 31.55 -16.97
CA ALA A 38 26.91 30.49 -17.36
C ALA A 38 27.11 29.43 -16.26
N GLY A 39 27.12 29.81 -14.98
CA GLY A 39 27.37 28.90 -13.86
C GLY A 39 26.19 27.99 -13.51
N PHE A 40 24.97 28.38 -13.88
CA PHE A 40 23.77 27.59 -13.57
C PHE A 40 23.56 26.43 -14.54
N TRP A 41 23.91 26.61 -15.83
CA TRP A 41 23.73 25.59 -16.88
C TRP A 41 24.93 24.66 -17.07
N SER A 42 26.13 25.05 -16.62
CA SER A 42 27.35 24.24 -16.75
C SER A 42 27.63 23.34 -15.54
N ASN A 43 26.79 23.37 -14.51
CA ASN A 43 26.96 22.53 -13.34
C ASN A 43 26.41 21.11 -13.61
N PRO A 44 27.26 20.06 -13.70
CA PRO A 44 26.82 18.69 -13.98
C PRO A 44 25.90 18.11 -12.90
N LEU A 45 25.79 18.79 -11.76
CA LEU A 45 24.86 18.47 -10.68
C LEU A 45 23.39 18.73 -11.06
N PHE A 46 23.09 19.67 -11.95
CA PHE A 46 21.71 19.95 -12.39
C PHE A 46 21.30 19.15 -13.63
N SER A 47 22.24 18.83 -14.52
CA SER A 47 21.97 17.98 -15.69
C SER A 47 21.56 16.56 -15.32
N ASN A 48 22.10 16.02 -14.20
CA ASN A 48 21.73 14.69 -13.71
C ASN A 48 20.47 14.69 -12.82
N ALA A 49 19.99 15.85 -12.36
CA ALA A 49 18.79 15.96 -11.54
C ALA A 49 17.49 15.92 -12.34
N GLN A 50 17.55 16.10 -13.67
CA GLN A 50 16.36 16.14 -14.54
C GLN A 50 16.16 14.87 -15.38
N THR A 51 17.12 13.95 -15.38
CA THR A 51 16.90 12.63 -15.96
C THR A 51 16.06 11.84 -14.97
N ALA A 52 14.74 11.95 -15.08
CA ALA A 52 13.84 10.99 -14.44
C ALA A 52 14.35 9.60 -14.85
N PRO A 53 14.70 8.71 -13.90
CA PRO A 53 15.12 7.36 -14.26
C PRO A 53 14.06 6.80 -15.21
N ALA A 54 14.51 6.27 -16.35
CA ALA A 54 13.60 5.63 -17.29
C ALA A 54 12.70 4.68 -16.49
N PRO A 55 11.36 4.72 -16.68
CA PRO A 55 10.48 3.84 -15.94
C PRO A 55 10.94 2.42 -16.19
N ILE A 56 11.54 1.82 -15.16
CA ILE A 56 11.92 0.42 -15.19
C ILE A 56 10.58 -0.29 -15.20
N ALA A 57 10.14 -0.73 -16.39
CA ALA A 57 8.96 -1.56 -16.51
C ALA A 57 9.20 -2.76 -15.57
N PRO A 58 8.30 -3.02 -14.60
CA PRO A 58 8.46 -4.17 -13.74
C PRO A 58 8.56 -5.41 -14.64
N PRO A 59 9.43 -6.38 -14.30
CA PRO A 59 9.52 -7.61 -15.06
C PRO A 59 8.13 -8.26 -15.14
N PRO A 60 7.82 -8.97 -16.25
CA PRO A 60 6.55 -9.66 -16.37
C PRO A 60 6.32 -10.59 -15.17
N PRO A 61 5.07 -10.73 -14.72
CA PRO A 61 4.74 -11.56 -13.56
C PRO A 61 5.15 -13.02 -13.83
N SER A 62 5.80 -13.65 -12.85
CA SER A 62 6.24 -15.03 -12.98
C SER A 62 5.06 -16.01 -12.89
N PRO A 63 5.17 -17.23 -13.46
CA PRO A 63 4.13 -18.26 -13.32
C PRO A 63 3.79 -18.56 -11.84
N GLU A 64 4.79 -18.54 -10.97
CA GLU A 64 4.64 -18.74 -9.52
C GLU A 64 3.81 -17.62 -8.89
N ALA A 65 4.03 -16.36 -9.28
CA ALA A 65 3.23 -15.23 -8.81
C ALA A 65 1.76 -15.33 -9.26
N VAL A 66 1.52 -15.82 -10.49
CA VAL A 66 0.15 -16.05 -11.01
C VAL A 66 -0.54 -17.20 -10.27
N ALA A 67 0.18 -18.30 -10.00
CA ALA A 67 -0.33 -19.42 -9.21
C ALA A 67 -0.63 -18.99 -7.77
N PHE A 68 0.29 -18.22 -7.16
CA PHE A 68 0.10 -17.64 -5.83
C PHE A 68 -1.12 -16.71 -5.78
N LEU A 69 -1.31 -15.84 -6.77
CA LEU A 69 -2.49 -14.99 -6.87
C LEU A 69 -3.77 -15.82 -6.97
N THR A 70 -3.77 -16.85 -7.83
CA THR A 70 -4.95 -17.71 -8.03
C THR A 70 -5.33 -18.43 -6.73
N PHE A 71 -4.35 -19.01 -6.05
CA PHE A 71 -4.55 -19.63 -4.74
C PHE A 71 -5.06 -18.62 -3.72
N SER A 72 -4.41 -17.44 -3.65
CA SER A 72 -4.76 -16.36 -2.73
C SER A 72 -6.20 -15.90 -2.90
N LYS A 73 -6.64 -15.65 -4.15
CA LYS A 73 -8.03 -15.25 -4.44
C LYS A 73 -9.02 -16.30 -3.93
N ARG A 74 -8.68 -17.58 -4.10
CA ARG A 74 -9.55 -18.68 -3.70
C ARG A 74 -9.62 -18.87 -2.19
N ILE A 75 -8.48 -18.82 -1.49
CA ILE A 75 -8.45 -19.03 -0.04
C ILE A 75 -9.00 -17.83 0.74
N THR A 76 -8.86 -16.60 0.22
CA THR A 76 -9.41 -15.41 0.89
C THR A 76 -10.86 -15.15 0.51
N GLY A 77 -11.33 -15.67 -0.63
CA GLY A 77 -12.64 -15.35 -1.21
C GLY A 77 -12.69 -14.00 -1.92
N HIS A 78 -11.56 -13.30 -2.08
CA HIS A 78 -11.48 -12.00 -2.75
C HIS A 78 -11.05 -12.17 -4.21
N THR A 79 -11.87 -11.71 -5.16
CA THR A 79 -11.59 -11.84 -6.61
C THR A 79 -10.77 -10.67 -7.17
N ASP A 80 -10.70 -9.56 -6.42
CA ASP A 80 -10.11 -8.27 -6.78
C ASP A 80 -8.65 -8.11 -6.33
N LEU A 81 -8.01 -9.17 -5.82
CA LEU A 81 -6.60 -9.13 -5.46
C LEU A 81 -5.72 -8.78 -6.67
N LYS A 82 -4.76 -7.87 -6.45
CA LYS A 82 -3.88 -7.30 -7.47
C LYS A 82 -2.64 -8.16 -7.72
N LEU A 83 -2.28 -8.30 -9.00
CA LEU A 83 -1.13 -9.11 -9.41
C LEU A 83 0.23 -8.51 -8.99
N ASP A 84 0.36 -7.19 -8.95
CA ASP A 84 1.60 -6.54 -8.48
C ASP A 84 1.85 -6.86 -6.99
N THR A 85 0.81 -6.71 -6.17
CA THR A 85 0.85 -7.02 -4.73
C THR A 85 1.12 -8.51 -4.50
N ALA A 86 0.47 -9.39 -5.26
CA ALA A 86 0.72 -10.83 -5.19
C ALA A 86 2.16 -11.20 -5.58
N SER A 87 2.72 -10.57 -6.62
CA SER A 87 4.11 -10.79 -7.04
C SER A 87 5.11 -10.41 -5.94
N ARG A 88 4.90 -9.25 -5.28
CA ARG A 88 5.74 -8.81 -4.15
C ARG A 88 5.59 -9.74 -2.94
N MET A 89 4.36 -10.18 -2.66
CA MET A 89 4.06 -11.05 -1.54
C MET A 89 4.66 -12.45 -1.72
N GLU A 90 4.54 -13.04 -2.90
CA GLU A 90 5.19 -14.30 -3.27
C GLU A 90 6.71 -14.20 -3.07
N ALA A 91 7.32 -13.13 -3.58
CA ALA A 91 8.76 -12.93 -3.47
C ALA A 91 9.23 -12.78 -2.01
N ALA A 92 8.42 -12.13 -1.17
CA ALA A 92 8.71 -11.96 0.24
C ALA A 92 8.41 -13.25 1.06
N MET A 93 7.40 -14.04 0.69
CA MET A 93 7.16 -15.38 1.25
C MET A 93 8.36 -16.29 1.03
N ARG A 94 8.90 -16.34 -0.20
CA ARG A 94 10.11 -17.12 -0.53
C ARG A 94 11.33 -16.76 0.31
N LYS A 95 11.49 -15.47 0.65
CA LYS A 95 12.59 -15.00 1.49
C LYS A 95 12.38 -15.30 2.97
N THR A 96 11.12 -15.37 3.42
CA THR A 96 10.75 -15.52 4.83
C THR A 96 10.64 -16.98 5.24
N TYR A 97 10.14 -17.84 4.36
CA TYR A 97 9.85 -19.24 4.64
C TYR A 97 10.73 -20.15 3.75
N PRO A 98 11.72 -20.85 4.32
CA PRO A 98 12.67 -21.67 3.54
C PRO A 98 11.99 -22.73 2.66
N ASP A 99 10.94 -23.37 3.17
CA ASP A 99 10.24 -24.45 2.47
C ASP A 99 9.19 -23.95 1.47
N PHE A 100 8.96 -22.64 1.37
CA PHE A 100 7.89 -22.08 0.55
C PHE A 100 7.99 -22.49 -0.92
N ALA A 101 9.20 -22.49 -1.48
CA ALA A 101 9.42 -22.87 -2.87
C ALA A 101 8.98 -24.32 -3.15
N ALA A 102 9.12 -25.22 -2.18
CA ALA A 102 8.72 -26.62 -2.30
C ALA A 102 7.23 -26.84 -1.98
N GLN A 103 6.64 -25.99 -1.12
CA GLN A 103 5.25 -26.14 -0.65
C GLN A 103 4.24 -25.38 -1.51
N SER A 104 4.58 -24.23 -2.08
CA SER A 104 3.69 -23.40 -2.90
C SER A 104 3.09 -24.14 -4.10
N PRO A 105 3.85 -24.94 -4.88
CA PRO A 105 3.26 -25.74 -5.96
C PRO A 105 2.26 -26.78 -5.46
N LYS A 106 2.45 -27.31 -4.24
CA LYS A 106 1.51 -28.26 -3.63
C LYS A 106 0.19 -27.58 -3.27
N LEU A 107 0.24 -26.34 -2.78
CA LEU A 107 -0.96 -25.53 -2.56
C LEU A 107 -1.71 -25.24 -3.86
N ALA A 108 -0.99 -24.90 -4.93
CA ALA A 108 -1.60 -24.69 -6.25
C ALA A 108 -2.29 -25.96 -6.78
N ALA A 109 -1.72 -27.14 -6.53
CA ALA A 109 -2.30 -28.42 -6.94
C ALA A 109 -3.61 -28.79 -6.20
N LEU A 110 -3.92 -28.14 -5.07
CA LEU A 110 -5.17 -28.36 -4.33
C LEU A 110 -6.36 -27.58 -4.89
N LEU A 111 -6.12 -26.67 -5.84
CA LEU A 111 -7.17 -25.83 -6.43
C LEU A 111 -8.13 -26.65 -7.28
N GLN A 112 -9.42 -26.49 -6.99
CA GLN A 112 -10.52 -27.04 -7.79
C GLN A 112 -11.41 -25.91 -8.33
N ASN A 113 -12.16 -26.21 -9.39
CA ASN A 113 -13.20 -25.32 -9.87
C ASN A 113 -14.28 -25.14 -8.80
N GLU A 114 -14.79 -23.91 -8.69
CA GLU A 114 -15.88 -23.53 -7.76
C GLU A 114 -15.70 -23.99 -6.30
N GLN A 115 -14.46 -24.01 -5.81
CA GLN A 115 -14.15 -24.42 -4.44
C GLN A 115 -14.40 -23.31 -3.42
N ASP A 116 -15.06 -23.64 -2.32
CA ASP A 116 -15.24 -22.75 -1.17
C ASP A 116 -13.92 -22.59 -0.36
N PRO A 117 -13.61 -21.40 0.20
CA PRO A 117 -12.42 -21.18 1.01
C PRO A 117 -12.23 -22.17 2.17
N LYS A 118 -13.32 -22.57 2.85
CA LYS A 118 -13.25 -23.51 3.97
C LYS A 118 -12.86 -24.91 3.49
N ALA A 119 -13.37 -25.33 2.33
CA ALA A 119 -13.00 -26.60 1.71
C ALA A 119 -11.52 -26.59 1.26
N LEU A 120 -11.03 -25.48 0.71
CA LEU A 120 -9.61 -25.35 0.34
C LEU A 120 -8.69 -25.37 1.57
N LEU A 121 -9.08 -24.71 2.67
CA LEU A 121 -8.34 -24.76 3.93
C LEU A 121 -8.30 -26.19 4.50
N ALA A 122 -9.40 -26.93 4.43
CA ALA A 122 -9.47 -28.32 4.86
C ALA A 122 -8.52 -29.20 4.03
N ALA A 123 -8.59 -29.10 2.69
CA ALA A 123 -7.69 -29.84 1.79
C ALA A 123 -6.20 -29.51 2.04
N ALA A 124 -5.88 -28.24 2.27
CA ALA A 124 -4.52 -27.84 2.64
C ALA A 124 -4.09 -28.37 4.01
N THR A 125 -5.04 -28.48 4.95
CA THR A 125 -4.78 -29.08 6.27
C THR A 125 -4.47 -30.57 6.15
N ASP A 126 -5.26 -31.32 5.38
CA ASP A 126 -5.04 -32.75 5.14
C ASP A 126 -3.71 -33.03 4.44
N ALA A 127 -3.24 -32.08 3.60
CA ALA A 127 -1.94 -32.12 2.95
C ALA A 127 -0.75 -31.69 3.84
N GLY A 128 -0.99 -31.33 5.11
CA GLY A 128 0.05 -30.84 6.02
C GLY A 128 0.54 -29.41 5.72
N LEU A 129 -0.24 -28.61 4.99
CA LEU A 129 0.10 -27.26 4.54
C LEU A 129 -0.70 -26.16 5.26
N ARG A 130 -1.42 -26.51 6.34
CA ARG A 130 -2.29 -25.59 7.09
C ARG A 130 -1.57 -24.30 7.49
N ASP A 131 -0.40 -24.40 8.09
CA ASP A 131 0.31 -23.24 8.61
C ASP A 131 0.77 -22.30 7.50
N LEU A 132 1.23 -22.84 6.38
CA LEU A 132 1.57 -22.03 5.21
C LEU A 132 0.32 -21.34 4.65
N THR A 133 -0.80 -22.06 4.51
CA THR A 133 -2.06 -21.47 4.06
C THR A 133 -2.52 -20.33 4.96
N LEU A 134 -2.45 -20.51 6.28
CA LEU A 134 -2.80 -19.46 7.25
C LEU A 134 -1.81 -18.29 7.20
N ALA A 135 -0.52 -18.53 6.95
CA ALA A 135 0.46 -17.47 6.74
C ALA A 135 0.14 -16.63 5.49
N ILE A 136 -0.30 -17.26 4.40
CA ILE A 136 -0.76 -16.57 3.19
C ILE A 136 -1.98 -15.71 3.48
N VAL A 137 -2.99 -16.26 4.17
CA VAL A 137 -4.18 -15.51 4.58
C VAL A 137 -3.80 -14.33 5.47
N ALA A 138 -2.99 -14.56 6.51
CA ALA A 138 -2.53 -13.51 7.42
C ALA A 138 -1.79 -12.40 6.67
N ALA A 139 -0.97 -12.75 5.67
CA ALA A 139 -0.25 -11.78 4.87
C ALA A 139 -1.18 -10.89 4.04
N TRP A 140 -2.28 -11.40 3.50
CA TRP A 140 -3.27 -10.57 2.80
C TRP A 140 -4.09 -9.69 3.74
N TYR A 141 -4.47 -10.22 4.90
CA TYR A 141 -5.26 -9.47 5.86
C TYR A 141 -4.47 -8.36 6.54
N THR A 142 -3.20 -8.59 6.85
CA THR A 142 -2.35 -7.64 7.58
C THR A 142 -1.41 -6.86 6.68
N GLY A 143 -1.24 -7.29 5.43
CA GLY A 143 -0.25 -6.70 4.53
C GLY A 143 1.21 -7.02 4.87
N THR A 144 1.44 -7.91 5.84
CA THR A 144 2.74 -8.16 6.46
C THR A 144 3.06 -9.65 6.48
N ILE A 145 4.30 -10.01 6.20
CA ILE A 145 4.77 -11.40 6.13
C ILE A 145 5.79 -11.64 7.24
N GLY A 146 5.69 -12.78 7.94
CA GLY A 146 6.58 -13.11 9.04
C GLY A 146 6.15 -12.45 10.35
N LYS A 147 7.06 -12.40 11.33
CA LYS A 147 6.79 -11.90 12.69
C LYS A 147 8.01 -11.15 13.25
N GLY A 148 7.77 -10.29 14.24
CA GLY A 148 8.82 -9.59 14.96
C GLY A 148 9.65 -8.66 14.05
N GLN A 149 10.94 -8.50 14.38
CA GLN A 149 11.83 -7.58 13.66
C GLN A 149 12.14 -8.00 12.21
N GLN A 150 11.84 -9.25 11.85
CA GLN A 150 12.03 -9.77 10.49
C GLN A 150 10.76 -9.67 9.63
N ALA A 151 9.68 -9.11 10.17
CA ALA A 151 8.44 -8.95 9.43
C ALA A 151 8.62 -7.99 8.26
N VAL A 152 8.10 -8.37 7.10
CA VAL A 152 8.16 -7.59 5.86
C VAL A 152 6.78 -7.02 5.57
N VAL A 153 6.64 -5.69 5.60
CA VAL A 153 5.42 -5.02 5.15
C VAL A 153 5.44 -4.93 3.62
N VAL A 154 4.45 -5.55 2.99
CA VAL A 154 4.31 -5.58 1.52
C VAL A 154 3.23 -4.60 1.06
N SER A 155 2.09 -4.53 1.76
CA SER A 155 1.01 -3.63 1.41
C SER A 155 0.28 -3.14 2.64
N TYR A 156 0.38 -1.84 2.94
CA TYR A 156 -0.32 -1.27 4.08
C TYR A 156 -1.74 -0.84 3.72
N ALA A 157 -1.89 0.02 2.70
CA ALA A 157 -3.18 0.57 2.30
C ALA A 157 -4.17 -0.46 1.75
N GLU A 158 -3.68 -1.52 1.11
CA GLU A 158 -4.53 -2.54 0.47
C GLU A 158 -4.76 -3.78 1.36
N ALA A 159 -4.33 -3.74 2.63
CA ALA A 159 -4.53 -4.86 3.56
C ALA A 159 -6.03 -5.14 3.76
N LEU A 160 -6.43 -6.41 3.63
CA LEU A 160 -7.85 -6.78 3.58
C LEU A 160 -8.60 -6.46 4.88
N MET A 161 -7.92 -6.39 6.03
CA MET A 161 -8.56 -6.07 7.31
C MET A 161 -9.22 -4.68 7.34
N TYR A 162 -8.80 -3.76 6.45
CA TYR A 162 -9.41 -2.42 6.37
C TYR A 162 -10.67 -2.38 5.52
N GLN A 163 -10.87 -3.33 4.61
CA GLN A 163 -12.00 -3.32 3.66
C GLN A 163 -13.37 -3.36 4.34
N PRO A 164 -13.62 -4.20 5.37
CA PRO A 164 -14.94 -4.29 5.99
C PRO A 164 -15.43 -3.00 6.66
N VAL A 165 -14.53 -2.07 6.99
CA VAL A 165 -14.83 -0.80 7.68
C VAL A 165 -14.57 0.43 6.81
N ALA A 166 -14.25 0.24 5.53
CA ALA A 166 -13.78 1.31 4.65
C ALA A 166 -14.82 2.41 4.36
N ASP A 167 -16.10 2.18 4.66
CA ASP A 167 -17.18 3.17 4.53
C ASP A 167 -17.35 4.08 5.76
N GLY A 168 -16.76 3.67 6.90
CA GLY A 168 -16.83 4.42 8.17
C GLY A 168 -15.47 4.73 8.79
N GLN A 169 -14.38 4.15 8.29
CA GLN A 169 -13.04 4.31 8.87
C GLN A 169 -11.97 4.43 7.79
N THR A 170 -11.06 5.39 7.98
CA THR A 170 -9.86 5.51 7.15
C THR A 170 -8.80 4.52 7.56
N VAL A 171 -8.01 4.03 6.61
CA VAL A 171 -6.71 3.41 6.92
C VAL A 171 -5.89 4.39 7.75
N PRO A 172 -5.25 3.98 8.86
CA PRO A 172 -4.50 4.91 9.70
C PRO A 172 -3.42 5.63 8.89
N THR A 173 -3.10 6.88 9.25
CA THR A 173 -2.22 7.81 8.50
C THR A 173 -2.76 8.34 7.16
N TYR A 174 -3.89 7.82 6.63
CA TYR A 174 -4.53 8.34 5.43
C TYR A 174 -5.68 9.30 5.76
N CYS A 175 -5.58 10.55 5.28
CA CYS A 175 -6.56 11.60 5.52
C CYS A 175 -7.58 11.68 4.37
N ASN A 176 -8.65 10.89 4.41
CA ASN A 176 -9.58 10.76 3.26
C ASN A 176 -10.86 11.61 3.38
N TYR A 177 -11.26 12.04 4.57
CA TYR A 177 -12.59 12.68 4.79
C TYR A 177 -12.55 14.13 5.26
N GLY A 178 -11.38 14.77 5.21
CA GLY A 178 -11.19 16.14 5.72
C GLY A 178 -11.21 16.23 7.27
N PRO A 179 -11.07 17.44 7.84
CA PRO A 179 -11.08 17.62 9.29
C PRO A 179 -12.45 17.30 9.90
N LEU A 180 -12.46 16.81 11.15
CA LEU A 180 -13.65 16.53 11.95
C LEU A 180 -14.64 15.51 11.34
N TRP A 181 -14.21 14.68 10.38
CA TRP A 181 -15.10 13.72 9.72
C TRP A 181 -15.81 12.75 10.68
N TRP A 182 -15.16 12.44 11.80
CA TRP A 182 -15.63 11.51 12.84
C TRP A 182 -16.82 12.03 13.67
N THR A 183 -17.24 13.29 13.48
CA THR A 183 -18.44 13.81 14.17
C THR A 183 -19.75 13.42 13.48
N LYS A 184 -19.67 12.87 12.25
CA LYS A 184 -20.84 12.32 11.55
C LYS A 184 -21.23 10.97 12.15
N ALA A 185 -22.52 10.65 12.10
CA ALA A 185 -22.97 9.31 12.47
C ALA A 185 -22.27 8.26 11.58
N PRO A 186 -21.81 7.13 12.17
CA PRO A 186 -21.26 6.04 11.37
C PRO A 186 -22.32 5.47 10.43
N PRO A 187 -21.91 4.87 9.29
CA PRO A 187 -22.84 4.18 8.41
C PRO A 187 -23.57 3.05 9.14
N GLU A 188 -24.77 2.71 8.68
CA GLU A 188 -25.55 1.62 9.25
C GLU A 188 -24.79 0.29 9.16
N ILE A 189 -24.86 -0.50 10.24
CA ILE A 189 -24.20 -1.80 10.31
C ILE A 189 -24.91 -2.76 9.35
N ARG A 190 -24.26 -3.09 8.22
CA ARG A 190 -24.80 -3.99 7.19
C ARG A 190 -24.66 -5.47 7.52
N VAL A 191 -24.18 -5.80 8.72
CA VAL A 191 -23.90 -7.17 9.16
C VAL A 191 -24.59 -7.40 10.51
N SER A 192 -25.21 -8.56 10.69
CA SER A 192 -25.76 -8.95 11.98
C SER A 192 -24.66 -8.93 13.05
N ALA A 193 -25.01 -8.50 14.26
CA ALA A 193 -24.11 -8.60 15.41
C ALA A 193 -23.60 -10.06 15.52
N PRO A 194 -22.31 -10.27 15.88
CA PRO A 194 -21.82 -11.61 16.18
C PRO A 194 -22.78 -12.29 17.14
N VAL A 195 -23.22 -13.51 16.80
CA VAL A 195 -24.05 -14.31 17.71
C VAL A 195 -23.22 -14.49 18.98
N GLU A 196 -23.68 -13.89 20.08
CA GLU A 196 -23.05 -14.06 21.38
C GLU A 196 -22.99 -15.56 21.67
N ALA A 197 -21.78 -16.08 21.94
CA ALA A 197 -21.61 -17.47 22.29
C ALA A 197 -22.47 -17.75 23.53
N ALA A 198 -23.26 -18.82 23.51
CA ALA A 198 -24.03 -19.22 24.67
C ALA A 198 -23.09 -19.28 25.88
N PRO A 199 -23.47 -18.70 27.04
CA PRO A 199 -22.59 -18.63 28.19
C PRO A 199 -22.15 -20.03 28.59
N VAL A 200 -20.85 -20.31 28.42
CA VAL A 200 -20.24 -21.54 28.94
C VAL A 200 -20.27 -21.42 30.47
N PRO A 201 -20.86 -22.39 31.20
CA PRO A 201 -20.84 -22.37 32.66
C PRO A 201 -19.40 -22.22 33.14
N ALA A 202 -19.15 -21.28 34.04
CA ALA A 202 -17.82 -21.09 34.61
C ALA A 202 -17.31 -22.42 35.20
N PRO A 203 -16.06 -22.83 34.90
CA PRO A 203 -15.49 -24.03 35.50
C PRO A 203 -15.49 -23.88 37.02
N ALA A 204 -15.91 -24.93 37.73
CA ALA A 204 -15.99 -24.93 39.18
C ALA A 204 -14.61 -24.61 39.77
N THR A 205 -14.50 -23.47 40.45
CA THR A 205 -13.27 -23.08 41.15
C THR A 205 -13.15 -23.94 42.40
N THR A 206 -12.44 -25.06 42.33
CA THR A 206 -11.98 -25.77 43.53
C THR A 206 -10.71 -25.10 44.02
N GLY A 207 -10.86 -23.88 44.54
CA GLY A 207 -9.83 -23.24 45.34
C GLY A 207 -9.89 -23.81 46.76
N THR A 208 -8.92 -24.65 47.13
CA THR A 208 -8.70 -25.02 48.53
C THR A 208 -8.39 -23.74 49.32
N PRO A 209 -9.15 -23.39 50.38
CA PRO A 209 -8.85 -22.20 51.16
C PRO A 209 -7.54 -22.40 51.94
N GLU A 210 -6.59 -21.51 51.70
CA GLU A 210 -5.34 -21.43 52.47
C GLU A 210 -5.65 -20.93 53.90
N PRO A 211 -5.18 -21.60 54.97
CA PRO A 211 -5.51 -21.22 56.33
C PRO A 211 -4.70 -19.98 56.75
N LYS A 212 -5.40 -18.92 57.18
CA LYS A 212 -4.78 -17.72 57.75
C LYS A 212 -4.00 -18.06 59.03
N ALA A 213 -2.70 -17.80 59.04
CA ALA A 213 -1.90 -17.86 60.25
C ALA A 213 -2.37 -16.82 61.28
N LYS A 214 -2.60 -17.25 62.53
CA LYS A 214 -2.86 -16.37 63.67
C LYS A 214 -1.54 -15.77 64.15
N THR A 215 -1.43 -14.45 64.12
CA THR A 215 -0.38 -13.71 64.81
C THR A 215 -0.74 -13.60 66.30
N LEU A 216 0.21 -13.92 67.18
CA LEU A 216 0.14 -13.72 68.63
C LEU A 216 0.27 -12.24 69.00
#